data_AF-A0A4V3UNR3-F1
#
_entry.id   AF-A0A4V3UNR3-F1
#
_cell.length_a   1.000
_cell.length_b   1.000
_cell.length_c   1.000
_cell.angle_alpha   90.00
_cell.angle_beta   90.00
_cell.angle_gamma   90.00
#
_symmetry.space_group_name_H-M   'P 1'
#
loop_
_entity.id
_entity.type
_entity.pdbx_description
1 polymer ?
#
loop_
_entity_poly.entity_id
_entity_poly.type
_entity_poly.pdbx_seq_one_letter_code
_entity_poly.pdbx_strand_id
1 'polypeptide(L)'
;MTTTQSSQDVAGDGNSPDIFRITQQKIPVQGGEIAVRIFDPRTILDVQGKPKKRAAYVNFHGSGWVFGNLSVDRDFCNQVVQGLDGNLVASDVDYRLAPEHKYPIPVDDCWAAFNWAD
;
A
#
# COMPACT_ATOMS: atom_id res chain seq x y z
N MET A 1 -4.75 -11.05 -20.24
CA MET A 1 -4.94 -12.00 -19.12
C MET A 1 -5.58 -11.24 -18.00
N THR A 2 -6.76 -11.66 -17.56
CA THR A 2 -7.63 -10.91 -16.65
C THR A 2 -7.16 -11.12 -15.21
N THR A 3 -6.66 -10.07 -14.57
CA THR A 3 -6.19 -10.14 -13.17
C THR A 3 -7.39 -10.21 -12.23
N THR A 4 -7.54 -11.31 -11.49
CA THR A 4 -8.58 -11.46 -10.48
C THR A 4 -8.23 -10.62 -9.26
N GLN A 5 -8.98 -9.54 -9.03
CA GLN A 5 -8.82 -8.64 -7.89
C GLN A 5 -9.65 -9.21 -6.72
N SER A 6 -8.99 -9.71 -5.68
CA SER A 6 -9.67 -10.04 -4.41
C SER A 6 -9.83 -8.74 -3.61
N SER A 7 -11.07 -8.29 -3.43
CA SER A 7 -11.41 -7.17 -2.53
C SER A 7 -12.02 -7.77 -1.26
N GLN A 8 -11.52 -7.37 -0.10
CA GLN A 8 -12.17 -7.64 1.18
C GLN A 8 -12.67 -6.31 1.72
N ASP A 9 -13.99 -6.18 1.86
CA ASP A 9 -14.63 -5.02 2.47
C ASP A 9 -14.55 -5.18 3.99
N VAL A 10 -13.92 -4.22 4.68
CA VAL A 10 -13.88 -4.17 6.14
C VAL A 10 -14.81 -3.05 6.59
N ALA A 11 -15.85 -3.39 7.34
CA ALA A 11 -16.76 -2.40 7.91
C ALA A 11 -16.10 -1.66 9.08
N GLY A 12 -16.02 -0.32 9.00
CA GLY A 12 -15.49 0.55 10.05
C GLY A 12 -16.59 1.06 11.01
N ASP A 13 -16.15 1.52 12.18
CA ASP A 13 -16.97 1.92 13.33
C ASP A 13 -17.41 3.39 13.26
N GLY A 14 -18.08 3.76 12.17
CA GLY A 14 -19.09 4.84 12.16
C GLY A 14 -18.68 6.28 12.47
N ASN A 15 -17.43 6.59 12.83
CA ASN A 15 -16.99 7.98 13.05
C ASN A 15 -15.52 8.28 12.72
N SER A 16 -14.87 7.41 11.94
CA SER A 16 -13.53 7.61 11.40
C SER A 16 -13.64 7.74 9.86
N PRO A 17 -12.65 8.31 9.15
CA PRO A 17 -12.63 8.21 7.69
C PRO A 17 -12.41 6.73 7.35
N ASP A 18 -13.51 5.99 7.25
CA ASP A 18 -13.49 4.56 6.98
C ASP A 18 -12.70 4.34 5.68
N ILE A 19 -11.66 3.51 5.78
CA ILE A 19 -10.99 2.99 4.60
C ILE A 19 -12.07 2.37 3.73
N PHE A 20 -12.27 2.94 2.54
CA PHE A 20 -13.33 2.52 1.65
C PHE A 20 -13.03 1.14 1.09
N ARG A 21 -11.75 0.88 0.79
CA ARG A 21 -11.32 -0.38 0.21
C ARG A 21 -9.86 -0.68 0.53
N ILE A 22 -9.58 -1.95 0.84
CA ILE A 22 -8.22 -2.49 0.86
C ILE A 22 -8.10 -3.47 -0.31
N THR A 23 -7.15 -3.20 -1.22
CA THR A 23 -6.86 -4.11 -2.34
C THR A 23 -5.42 -4.56 -2.29
N GLN A 24 -5.11 -5.66 -2.98
CA GLN A 24 -3.73 -6.07 -3.25
C GLN A 24 -3.51 -6.12 -4.75
N GLN A 25 -2.42 -5.54 -5.20
CA GLN A 25 -1.98 -5.57 -6.59
C GLN A 25 -0.61 -6.22 -6.68
N LYS A 26 -0.33 -6.86 -7.81
CA LYS A 26 1.01 -7.36 -8.13
C LYS A 26 1.63 -6.40 -9.13
N ILE A 27 2.85 -5.96 -8.85
CA ILE A 27 3.58 -5.03 -9.72
C ILE A 27 4.84 -5.70 -10.25
N PRO A 28 5.22 -5.42 -11.51
CA PRO A 28 6.42 -5.97 -12.09
C PRO A 28 7.68 -5.36 -11.45
N VAL A 29 8.68 -6.19 -11.18
CA VAL A 29 10.03 -5.79 -10.74
C VAL A 29 11.07 -6.54 -11.55
N GLN A 30 12.35 -6.21 -11.37
CA GLN A 30 13.42 -6.93 -12.06
C GLN A 30 13.42 -8.41 -11.65
N GLY A 31 13.16 -9.29 -12.63
CA GLY A 31 13.19 -10.74 -12.43
C GLY A 31 12.02 -11.30 -11.61
N GLY A 32 10.90 -10.59 -11.50
CA GLY A 32 9.72 -11.10 -10.79
C GLY A 32 8.58 -10.10 -10.66
N GLU A 33 7.74 -10.34 -9.66
CA GLU A 33 6.65 -9.46 -9.24
C GLU A 33 6.63 -9.41 -7.70
N ILE A 34 6.21 -8.27 -7.15
CA ILE A 34 5.96 -8.11 -5.72
C ILE A 34 4.51 -7.70 -5.48
N ALA A 35 4.00 -8.01 -4.29
CA ALA A 35 2.67 -7.57 -3.89
C ALA A 35 2.72 -6.18 -3.25
N VAL A 36 1.72 -5.35 -3.55
CA VAL A 36 1.48 -4.07 -2.89
C VAL A 36 0.05 -4.07 -2.40
N ARG A 37 -0.15 -3.87 -1.09
CA ARG A 37 -1.47 -3.64 -0.51
C ARG A 37 -1.78 -2.14 -0.50
N ILE A 38 -2.95 -1.78 -1.00
CA ILE A 38 -3.38 -0.39 -1.13
C ILE A 38 -4.54 -0.16 -0.19
N PHE A 39 -4.39 0.84 0.67
CA PHE A 39 -5.39 1.36 1.57
C PHE A 39 -5.99 2.61 0.93
N ASP A 40 -7.17 2.45 0.34
CA ASP A 40 -7.86 3.47 -0.44
C ASP A 40 -8.99 4.07 0.42
N PRO A 41 -8.83 5.26 1.01
CA PRO A 41 -9.92 5.92 1.72
C PRO A 41 -10.99 6.40 0.74
N ARG A 42 -12.15 6.81 1.26
CA ARG A 42 -13.22 7.37 0.44
C ARG A 42 -12.74 8.60 -0.32
N THR A 43 -13.22 8.78 -1.55
CA THR A 43 -12.97 9.99 -2.34
C THR A 43 -13.48 11.23 -1.59
N ILE A 44 -12.58 12.20 -1.39
CA ILE A 44 -12.90 13.52 -0.84
C ILE A 44 -13.08 14.47 -2.02
N LEU A 45 -14.11 15.32 -1.98
CA LEU A 45 -14.33 16.35 -2.99
C LEU A 45 -13.68 17.67 -2.56
N ASP A 46 -13.16 18.42 -3.53
CA ASP A 46 -12.69 19.79 -3.33
C ASP A 46 -13.86 20.80 -3.31
N VAL A 47 -13.55 22.09 -3.13
CA VAL A 47 -14.55 23.17 -3.10
C VAL A 47 -15.34 23.34 -4.41
N GLN A 48 -14.89 22.72 -5.50
CA GLN A 48 -15.52 22.72 -6.82
C GLN A 48 -16.33 21.43 -7.06
N GLY A 49 -16.41 20.52 -6.08
CA GLY A 49 -17.08 19.24 -6.20
C GLY A 49 -16.30 18.19 -7.00
N LYS A 50 -15.00 18.40 -7.27
CA LYS A 50 -14.15 17.45 -7.99
C LYS A 50 -13.39 16.56 -7.02
N PRO A 51 -12.99 15.33 -7.41
CA PRO A 51 -12.10 14.51 -6.58
C PRO A 51 -10.82 15.28 -6.21
N LYS A 52 -10.60 15.48 -4.91
CA LYS A 52 -9.41 16.12 -4.36
C LYS A 52 -8.20 15.23 -4.62
N LYS A 53 -7.11 15.80 -5.14
CA LYS A 53 -5.82 15.10 -5.26
C LYS A 53 -5.31 14.73 -3.86
N ARG A 54 -4.94 13.46 -3.67
CA ARG A 54 -4.44 12.91 -2.40
C ARG A 54 -2.92 12.72 -2.47
N ALA A 55 -2.26 12.77 -1.33
CA ALA A 55 -0.86 12.38 -1.24
C ALA A 55 -0.70 10.85 -1.34
N ALA A 56 0.47 10.40 -1.77
CA ALA A 56 0.85 8.99 -1.71
C ALA A 56 1.76 8.76 -0.49
N TYR A 57 1.51 7.68 0.23
CA TYR A 57 2.39 7.17 1.29
C TYR A 57 2.81 5.75 0.91
N VAL A 58 4.11 5.51 0.77
CA VAL A 58 4.66 4.19 0.45
C VAL A 58 5.34 3.64 1.69
N ASN A 59 4.83 2.53 2.20
CA ASN A 59 5.37 1.84 3.37
C ASN A 59 6.28 0.70 2.95
N PHE A 60 7.45 0.64 3.58
CA PHE A 60 8.35 -0.51 3.52
C PHE A 60 8.50 -1.03 4.94
N HIS A 61 8.06 -2.27 5.17
CA HIS A 61 8.15 -2.84 6.50
C HIS A 61 9.59 -2.97 6.98
N GLY A 62 9.78 -3.07 8.30
CA GLY A 62 11.11 -3.19 8.90
C GLY A 62 11.69 -4.61 8.83
N SER A 63 12.59 -4.89 9.78
CA SER A 63 13.19 -6.22 10.06
C SER A 63 14.41 -6.60 9.21
N GLY A 64 15.18 -5.61 8.76
CA GLY A 64 16.53 -5.83 8.23
C GLY A 64 16.58 -6.62 6.93
N TRP A 65 15.54 -6.54 6.10
CA TRP A 65 15.41 -7.23 4.80
C TRP A 65 15.28 -8.75 4.87
N VAL A 66 15.13 -9.32 6.07
CA VAL A 66 15.11 -10.78 6.27
C VAL A 66 13.75 -11.30 6.72
N PHE A 67 12.99 -10.48 7.45
CA PHE A 67 11.69 -10.88 7.97
C PHE A 67 10.61 -9.89 7.58
N GLY A 68 9.37 -10.36 7.68
CA GLY A 68 8.18 -9.56 7.47
C GLY A 68 7.40 -9.97 6.25
N ASN A 69 6.27 -9.30 6.09
CA ASN A 69 5.38 -9.34 4.94
C ASN A 69 4.31 -8.26 5.19
N LEU A 70 3.30 -8.21 4.33
CA LEU A 70 2.16 -7.29 4.45
C LEU A 70 1.37 -7.36 5.77
N SER A 71 1.59 -8.32 6.67
CA SER A 71 0.93 -8.33 7.98
C SER A 71 1.60 -7.40 9.01
N VAL A 72 2.88 -7.09 8.85
CA VAL A 72 3.69 -6.40 9.88
C VAL A 72 3.16 -5.00 10.18
N ASP A 73 2.95 -4.20 9.13
CA ASP A 73 2.57 -2.79 9.26
C ASP A 73 1.13 -2.52 8.83
N ARG A 74 0.29 -3.55 8.69
CA ARG A 74 -1.10 -3.40 8.22
C ARG A 74 -1.86 -2.37 9.04
N ASP A 75 -1.82 -2.51 10.36
CA ASP A 75 -2.59 -1.65 11.26
C ASP A 75 -1.97 -0.26 11.35
N PHE A 76 -0.65 -0.15 11.21
CA PHE A 76 0.05 1.13 11.13
C PHE A 76 -0.36 1.92 9.87
N CYS A 77 -0.36 1.28 8.69
CA CYS A 77 -0.83 1.90 7.45
C CYS A 77 -2.29 2.37 7.57
N ASN A 78 -3.15 1.55 8.20
CA ASN A 78 -4.53 1.93 8.47
C ASN A 78 -4.62 3.18 9.36
N GLN A 79 -3.86 3.21 10.46
CA GLN A 79 -3.81 4.36 11.37
C GLN A 79 -3.28 5.63 10.70
N VAL A 80 -2.28 5.54 9.81
CA VAL A 80 -1.75 6.68 9.05
C VAL A 80 -2.82 7.29 8.14
N VAL A 81 -3.57 6.45 7.40
CA VAL A 81 -4.66 6.90 6.53
C VAL A 81 -5.76 7.58 7.35
N GLN A 82 -6.16 6.97 8.48
CA GLN A 82 -7.21 7.50 9.34
C GLN A 82 -6.78 8.80 10.05
N GLY A 83 -5.57 8.83 10.61
CA GLY A 83 -5.03 9.98 11.35
C GLY A 83 -4.79 11.22 10.49
N LEU A 84 -4.83 11.08 9.16
CA LEU A 84 -4.76 12.17 8.19
C LEU A 84 -6.07 12.38 7.44
N ASP A 85 -7.19 11.95 8.03
CA ASP A 85 -8.54 12.14 7.52
C ASP A 85 -8.75 11.65 6.07
N GLY A 86 -8.05 10.57 5.67
CA GLY A 86 -8.12 10.03 4.31
C GLY A 86 -7.52 10.94 3.23
N ASN A 87 -6.73 11.95 3.60
CA ASN A 87 -6.06 12.85 2.64
C ASN A 87 -4.88 12.20 1.88
N LEU A 88 -4.57 10.95 2.19
CA LEU A 88 -3.56 10.16 1.48
C LEU A 88 -4.04 8.75 1.13
N VAL A 89 -3.39 8.12 0.17
CA VAL A 89 -3.49 6.68 -0.10
C VAL A 89 -2.21 6.02 0.40
N ALA A 90 -2.32 4.96 1.18
CA ALA A 90 -1.16 4.19 1.64
C ALA A 90 -0.96 2.93 0.80
N SER A 91 0.28 2.68 0.39
CA SER A 91 0.73 1.50 -0.37
C SER A 91 1.78 0.76 0.46
N ASP A 92 1.44 -0.42 0.96
CA ASP A 92 2.31 -1.29 1.76
C ASP A 92 2.94 -2.37 0.89
N VAL A 93 4.27 -2.45 0.89
CA VAL A 93 5.05 -3.17 -0.12
C VAL A 93 5.66 -4.46 0.44
N ASP A 94 5.36 -5.58 -0.20
CA ASP A 94 5.89 -6.92 0.10
C ASP A 94 7.19 -7.18 -0.68
N TYR A 95 8.23 -6.41 -0.38
CA TYR A 95 9.51 -6.52 -1.08
C TYR A 95 10.16 -7.89 -0.81
N ARG A 96 10.92 -8.42 -1.79
CA ARG A 96 11.55 -9.73 -1.64
C ARG A 96 12.60 -9.73 -0.53
N LEU A 97 12.69 -10.83 0.22
CA LEU A 97 13.54 -10.93 1.42
C LEU A 97 14.80 -11.76 1.18
N ALA A 98 15.84 -11.44 1.93
CA ALA A 98 17.00 -12.30 2.11
C ALA A 98 16.68 -13.43 3.11
N PRO A 99 17.35 -14.60 3.03
CA PRO A 99 18.49 -14.91 2.18
C PRO A 99 18.17 -15.30 0.72
N GLU A 100 16.90 -15.54 0.39
CA GLU A 100 16.44 -15.99 -0.93
C GLU A 100 16.76 -14.94 -2.01
N HIS A 101 16.56 -13.67 -1.66
CA HIS A 101 16.82 -12.51 -2.50
C HIS A 101 17.81 -11.58 -1.80
N LYS A 102 19.09 -11.82 -2.06
CA LYS A 102 20.19 -11.02 -1.49
C LYS A 102 20.18 -9.59 -2.04
N TYR A 103 20.87 -8.71 -1.32
CA TYR A 103 21.21 -7.38 -1.82
C TYR A 103 21.73 -7.44 -3.28
N PRO A 104 21.27 -6.54 -4.18
CA PRO A 104 20.42 -5.36 -3.93
C PRO A 104 18.90 -5.58 -4.05
N ILE A 105 18.44 -6.80 -4.29
CA ILE A 105 17.05 -7.09 -4.71
C ILE A 105 15.98 -6.45 -3.81
N PRO A 106 16.02 -6.56 -2.47
CA PRO A 106 15.00 -5.95 -1.62
C PRO A 106 14.89 -4.43 -1.79
N VAL A 107 16.04 -3.75 -2.00
CA VAL A 107 16.11 -2.30 -2.16
C VAL A 107 15.60 -1.87 -3.54
N ASP A 108 15.96 -2.62 -4.58
CA ASP A 108 15.50 -2.36 -5.95
C ASP A 108 13.98 -2.57 -6.07
N ASP A 109 13.43 -3.56 -5.36
CA ASP A 109 11.98 -3.78 -5.26
C ASP A 109 11.26 -2.59 -4.62
N CYS A 110 11.80 -2.06 -3.51
CA CYS A 110 11.26 -0.86 -2.87
C CYS A 110 11.30 0.35 -3.81
N TRP A 111 12.40 0.53 -4.54
CA TRP A 111 12.54 1.61 -5.50
C TRP A 111 11.57 1.48 -6.67
N ALA A 112 11.38 0.26 -7.19
CA ALA A 112 10.38 -0.01 -8.23
C ALA A 112 8.96 0.28 -7.74
N ALA A 113 8.62 -0.10 -6.50
CA ALA A 113 7.32 0.18 -5.90
C ALA A 113 7.07 1.68 -5.71
N PHE A 114 8.10 2.43 -5.30
CA PHE A 114 8.02 3.88 -5.16
C PHE A 114 7.70 4.55 -6.50
N ASN A 115 8.45 4.21 -7.57
CA ASN A 115 8.21 4.77 -8.91
C ASN A 115 6.87 4.35 -9.52
N TRP A 116 6.33 3.19 -9.12
CA TRP A 116 5.01 2.74 -9.55
C TRP A 116 3.87 3.54 -8.87
N ALA A 117 4.09 4.03 -7.65
CA ALA A 117 3.09 4.73 -6.86
C ALA A 117 3.03 6.26 -7.10
N ASP A 118 4.00 6.82 -7.83
CA ASP A 118 4.04 8.23 -8.28
C ASP A 118 3.11 8.48 -9.47
#